data_AF-A0A7W0XAN8-F1
#
_entry.id   AF-A0A7W0XAN8-F1
#
_cell.length_a   1.000
_cell.length_b   1.000
_cell.length_c   1.000
_cell.angle_alpha   90.00
_cell.angle_beta   90.00
_cell.angle_gamma   90.00
#
_symmetry.space_group_name_H-M   'P 1'
#
loop_
_entity.id
_entity.type
_entity.pdbx_description
1 polymer ?
#
loop_
_entity_poly.entity_id
_entity_poly.type
_entity_poly.pdbx_seq_one_letter_code
_entity_poly.pdbx_strand_id
1 'polypeptide(L)'
;MTALARAAVVATFTFLAMPSGAQGSPASAAVACPQLARAQCTTVTVPLDRSGATPGSVNLAVARVPAPQGPSRGTILFLAGGPGESALASLPELAGIFAALAPGYDLLTFDQRGTGRSSPLFCPSLRGPGSETTVFARCGARLGPARGFYRTSDSVDDIEAVRQSIGSPQVGLLGVSYGGRVGGEYVRRYPGAVSRMVLDSPSTLEGTDPFTVSRQQAVPRVLRSICGRRSCRSFTRSSASDLRVVGRRLARKSLRTSLITPRGGRVKVRFGISDLYALVALTDLDPVGRAQLPGALAAARRGDGAALARA
;
A
#
# COMPACT_ATOMS: atom_id res chain seq x y z
N MET A 1 35.17 74.74 15.77
CA MET A 1 35.05 73.33 16.22
C MET A 1 33.96 72.66 15.39
N THR A 2 34.32 72.05 14.26
CA THR A 2 33.42 71.34 13.34
C THR A 2 33.45 69.85 13.66
N ALA A 3 32.32 69.29 14.12
CA ALA A 3 32.19 67.90 14.50
C ALA A 3 31.86 67.02 13.28
N LEU A 4 32.71 66.02 13.02
CA LEU A 4 32.52 64.96 12.02
C LEU A 4 31.58 63.88 12.57
N ALA A 5 30.45 63.66 11.89
CA ALA A 5 29.57 62.51 12.14
C ALA A 5 30.08 61.28 11.36
N ARG A 6 30.40 60.20 12.09
CA ARG A 6 30.75 58.89 11.51
C ARG A 6 29.48 58.09 11.22
N ALA A 7 29.23 57.77 9.96
CA ALA A 7 28.20 56.82 9.56
C ALA A 7 28.74 55.38 9.72
N ALA A 8 28.03 54.55 10.50
CA ALA A 8 28.32 53.13 10.63
C ALA A 8 27.57 52.33 9.55
N VAL A 9 28.31 51.63 8.70
CA VAL A 9 27.75 50.69 7.70
C VAL A 9 27.44 49.37 8.42
N VAL A 10 26.16 49.03 8.53
CA VAL A 10 25.70 47.72 9.02
C VAL A 10 25.67 46.76 7.84
N ALA A 11 26.64 45.84 7.78
CA ALA A 11 26.64 44.77 6.79
C ALA A 11 25.56 43.73 7.13
N THR A 12 24.51 43.65 6.31
CA THR A 12 23.44 42.66 6.44
C THR A 12 23.89 41.36 5.77
N PHE A 13 24.27 40.36 6.55
CA PHE A 13 24.52 39.01 6.04
C PHE A 13 23.18 38.34 5.70
N THR A 14 22.86 38.25 4.42
CA THR A 14 21.78 37.41 3.91
C THR A 14 22.27 35.96 3.87
N PHE A 15 21.89 35.16 4.86
CA PHE A 15 22.04 33.71 4.80
C PHE A 15 21.05 33.16 3.76
N LEU A 16 21.55 32.75 2.60
CA LEU A 16 20.82 31.85 1.72
C LEU A 16 20.62 30.51 2.44
N ALA A 17 19.41 30.28 2.94
CA ALA A 17 19.01 28.96 3.41
C ALA A 17 19.00 28.01 2.22
N MET A 18 19.98 27.12 2.12
CA MET A 18 19.91 25.99 1.22
C MET A 18 18.69 25.13 1.59
N PRO A 19 17.92 24.64 0.61
CA PRO A 19 16.83 23.71 0.91
C PRO A 19 17.44 22.51 1.63
N SER A 20 16.98 22.24 2.84
CA SER A 20 17.42 21.06 3.60
C SER A 20 17.10 19.81 2.78
N GLY A 21 18.12 19.27 2.12
CA GLY A 21 18.04 18.01 1.40
C GLY A 21 17.56 16.92 2.36
N ALA A 22 16.82 15.94 1.83
CA ALA A 22 16.39 14.78 2.60
C ALA A 22 17.62 14.17 3.30
N GLN A 23 17.63 14.23 4.63
CA GLN A 23 18.73 13.70 5.43
C GLN A 23 18.71 12.17 5.34
N GLY A 24 19.63 11.60 4.57
CA GLY A 24 19.86 10.16 4.46
C GLY A 24 21.35 9.91 4.36
N SER A 25 21.82 8.84 5.02
CA SER A 25 23.19 8.38 4.82
C SER A 25 23.36 7.85 3.39
N PRO A 26 24.58 7.89 2.82
CA PRO A 26 24.84 7.24 1.55
C PRO A 26 24.41 5.77 1.61
N ALA A 27 23.86 5.26 0.50
CA ALA A 27 23.48 3.85 0.40
C ALA A 27 24.69 2.96 0.66
N SER A 28 24.45 1.78 1.24
CA SER A 28 25.49 0.75 1.32
C SER A 28 25.93 0.32 -0.09
N ALA A 29 27.09 -0.35 -0.19
CA ALA A 29 27.49 -0.98 -1.44
C ALA A 29 26.38 -1.92 -1.96
N ALA A 30 26.07 -1.83 -3.24
CA ALA A 30 25.06 -2.68 -3.86
C ALA A 30 25.58 -4.12 -3.96
N VAL A 31 24.73 -5.08 -3.59
CA VAL A 31 25.01 -6.52 -3.65
C VAL A 31 23.98 -7.23 -4.51
N ALA A 32 24.25 -8.48 -4.90
CA ALA A 32 23.23 -9.29 -5.59
C ALA A 32 22.02 -9.54 -4.68
N CYS A 33 20.81 -9.40 -5.21
CA CYS A 33 19.58 -9.73 -4.48
C CYS A 33 19.38 -11.25 -4.40
N PRO A 34 19.12 -11.82 -3.20
CA PRO A 34 18.83 -13.26 -3.06
C PRO A 34 17.59 -13.73 -3.84
N GLN A 35 16.63 -12.84 -4.08
CA GLN A 35 15.35 -13.15 -4.71
C GLN A 35 15.44 -13.18 -6.24
N LEU A 36 16.43 -12.48 -6.82
CA LEU A 36 16.53 -12.29 -8.26
C LEU A 36 17.98 -11.96 -8.64
N ALA A 37 18.65 -12.88 -9.32
CA ALA A 37 20.09 -12.80 -9.63
C ALA A 37 20.49 -11.53 -10.39
N ARG A 38 19.64 -11.03 -11.30
CA ARG A 38 19.88 -9.79 -12.07
C ARG A 38 19.63 -8.50 -11.27
N ALA A 39 19.09 -8.58 -10.07
CA ALA A 39 18.77 -7.41 -9.27
C ALA A 39 19.92 -7.06 -8.31
N GLN A 40 20.07 -5.75 -8.08
CA GLN A 40 21.02 -5.15 -7.17
C GLN A 40 20.27 -4.64 -5.94
N CYS A 41 20.64 -5.16 -4.76
CA CYS A 41 20.04 -4.80 -3.49
C CYS A 41 21.01 -3.91 -2.70
N THR A 42 20.46 -2.91 -2.02
CA THR A 42 21.21 -2.04 -1.11
C THR A 42 20.35 -1.62 0.08
N THR A 43 20.99 -1.06 1.10
CA THR A 43 20.34 -0.44 2.25
C THR A 43 20.56 1.07 2.21
N VAL A 44 19.47 1.83 2.33
CA VAL A 44 19.52 3.28 2.55
C VAL A 44 19.12 3.56 4.00
N THR A 45 20.03 4.12 4.80
CA THR A 45 19.74 4.47 6.19
C THR A 45 19.24 5.91 6.29
N VAL A 46 18.06 6.08 6.89
CA VAL A 46 17.42 7.39 7.12
C VAL A 46 17.16 7.57 8.61
N PRO A 47 17.05 8.80 9.13
CA PRO A 47 16.65 9.01 10.51
C PRO A 47 15.20 8.55 10.72
N LEU A 48 14.91 8.04 11.92
CA LEU A 48 13.55 7.76 12.37
C LEU A 48 12.73 9.05 12.34
N ASP A 49 13.25 10.08 13.01
CA ASP A 49 12.70 11.43 13.09
C ASP A 49 13.68 12.42 12.44
N ARG A 50 13.25 13.08 11.37
CA ARG A 50 14.07 14.07 10.64
C ARG A 50 14.30 15.38 11.40
N SER A 51 13.53 15.65 12.46
CA SER A 51 13.78 16.79 13.36
C SER A 51 14.88 16.49 14.38
N GLY A 52 15.23 15.21 14.58
CA GLY A 52 16.18 14.76 15.59
C GLY A 52 15.61 14.70 17.01
N ALA A 53 14.35 15.09 17.24
CA ALA A 53 13.75 15.06 18.57
C ALA A 53 13.57 13.64 19.12
N THR A 54 13.32 12.67 18.25
CA THR A 54 13.26 11.25 18.61
C THR A 54 14.44 10.49 17.97
N PRO A 55 15.42 10.01 18.77
CA PRO A 55 16.59 9.34 18.23
C PRO A 55 16.22 8.01 17.58
N GLY A 56 16.97 7.64 16.54
CA GLY A 56 16.85 6.35 15.88
C GLY A 56 17.04 6.43 14.37
N SER A 57 17.16 5.28 13.73
CA SER A 57 17.28 5.17 12.28
C SER A 57 16.39 4.05 11.73
N VAL A 58 16.07 4.17 10.44
CA VAL A 58 15.37 3.16 9.65
C VAL A 58 16.31 2.74 8.54
N ASN A 59 16.51 1.43 8.39
CA ASN A 59 17.24 0.86 7.28
C ASN A 59 16.24 0.47 6.21
N LEU A 60 16.27 1.14 5.06
CA LEU A 60 15.38 0.88 3.93
C LEU A 60 16.03 -0.14 3.00
N ALA A 61 15.38 -1.29 2.81
CA ALA A 61 15.78 -2.30 1.84
C ALA A 61 15.33 -1.87 0.44
N VAL A 62 16.30 -1.60 -0.44
CA VAL A 62 16.09 -1.11 -1.80
C VAL A 62 16.57 -2.16 -2.79
N ALA A 63 15.83 -2.34 -3.89
CA ALA A 63 16.21 -3.20 -5.00
C ALA A 63 16.11 -2.42 -6.33
N ARG A 64 17.14 -2.57 -7.16
CA ARG A 64 17.16 -2.12 -8.56
C ARG A 64 17.29 -3.31 -9.49
N VAL A 65 16.40 -3.42 -10.46
CA VAL A 65 16.50 -4.37 -11.57
C VAL A 65 16.87 -3.58 -12.83
N PRO A 66 18.07 -3.81 -13.41
CA PRO A 66 18.45 -3.16 -14.64
C PRO A 66 17.50 -3.47 -15.79
N ALA A 67 17.34 -2.51 -16.70
CA ALA A 67 16.61 -2.69 -17.94
C ALA A 67 17.14 -3.92 -18.71
N PRO A 68 16.25 -4.84 -19.15
CA PRO A 68 16.68 -6.03 -19.88
C PRO A 68 17.19 -5.75 -21.30
N GLN A 69 16.91 -4.57 -21.88
CA GLN A 69 17.24 -4.25 -23.27
C GLN A 69 17.99 -2.92 -23.40
N GLY A 70 19.26 -2.99 -23.81
CA GLY A 70 20.09 -1.82 -24.09
C GLY A 70 20.35 -0.92 -22.88
N PRO A 71 20.88 0.29 -23.10
CA PRO A 71 21.03 1.28 -22.04
C PRO A 71 19.68 1.70 -21.46
N SER A 72 19.62 1.83 -20.14
CA SER A 72 18.43 2.32 -19.44
C SER A 72 18.05 3.73 -19.92
N ARG A 73 16.77 3.92 -20.24
CA ARG A 73 16.14 5.21 -20.59
C ARG A 73 15.70 6.01 -19.36
N GLY A 74 15.97 5.48 -18.17
CA GLY A 74 15.61 6.06 -16.88
C GLY A 74 15.09 5.00 -15.90
N THR A 75 14.73 5.47 -14.71
CA THR A 75 14.30 4.62 -13.61
C THR A 75 12.81 4.79 -13.35
N ILE A 76 12.07 3.69 -13.25
CA ILE A 76 10.71 3.67 -12.72
C ILE A 76 10.76 3.18 -11.28
N LEU A 77 10.36 4.03 -10.35
CA LEU A 77 10.13 3.69 -8.96
C LEU A 77 8.73 3.10 -8.79
N PHE A 78 8.67 1.83 -8.42
CA PHE A 78 7.45 1.14 -8.04
C PHE A 78 7.17 1.34 -6.54
N LEU A 79 5.93 1.69 -6.21
CA LEU A 79 5.43 1.86 -4.85
C LEU A 79 4.29 0.87 -4.60
N ALA A 80 4.55 -0.13 -3.75
CA ALA A 80 3.57 -1.12 -3.34
C ALA A 80 2.45 -0.53 -2.48
N GLY A 81 1.34 -1.28 -2.42
CA GLY A 81 0.12 -0.94 -1.71
C GLY A 81 0.07 -1.43 -0.26
N GLY A 82 -1.11 -1.89 0.16
CA GLY A 82 -1.44 -2.21 1.54
C GLY A 82 -2.19 -1.06 2.23
N PRO A 83 -1.55 -0.22 3.09
CA PRO A 83 -0.13 -0.15 3.46
C PRO A 83 0.41 -1.42 4.12
N GLY A 84 1.74 -1.57 4.16
CA GLY A 84 2.41 -2.68 4.86
C GLY A 84 2.95 -3.79 3.96
N GLU A 85 2.60 -3.78 2.67
CA GLU A 85 3.09 -4.76 1.71
C GLU A 85 4.58 -4.55 1.41
N SER A 86 5.32 -5.65 1.29
CA SER A 86 6.72 -5.65 0.87
C SER A 86 6.80 -5.72 -0.65
N ALA A 87 7.33 -4.69 -1.28
CA ALA A 87 7.59 -4.72 -2.71
C ALA A 87 8.70 -5.72 -3.06
N LEU A 88 9.69 -5.90 -2.16
CA LEU A 88 10.78 -6.85 -2.37
C LEU A 88 10.32 -8.31 -2.31
N ALA A 89 9.21 -8.61 -1.61
CA ALA A 89 8.63 -9.96 -1.57
C ALA A 89 8.09 -10.40 -2.95
N SER A 90 7.62 -9.45 -3.76
CA SER A 90 7.09 -9.69 -5.12
C SER A 90 8.09 -9.33 -6.23
N LEU A 91 9.36 -9.10 -5.90
CA LEU A 91 10.36 -8.60 -6.85
C LEU A 91 10.51 -9.45 -8.13
N PRO A 92 10.53 -10.80 -8.09
CA PRO A 92 10.66 -11.59 -9.31
C PRO A 92 9.47 -11.41 -10.26
N GLU A 93 8.24 -11.39 -9.73
CA GLU A 93 7.02 -11.19 -10.50
C GLU A 93 6.98 -9.78 -11.09
N LEU A 94 7.23 -8.76 -10.26
CA LEU A 94 7.32 -7.36 -10.69
C LEU A 94 8.35 -7.18 -11.80
N ALA A 95 9.54 -7.76 -11.65
CA ALA A 95 10.59 -7.69 -12.65
C ALA A 95 10.21 -8.38 -13.97
N GLY A 96 9.39 -9.42 -13.94
CA GLY A 96 8.83 -10.06 -15.13
C GLY A 96 7.83 -9.15 -15.85
N ILE A 97 6.90 -8.56 -15.11
CA ILE A 97 5.91 -7.60 -15.64
C ILE A 97 6.62 -6.39 -16.27
N PHE A 98 7.58 -5.80 -15.57
CA PHE A 98 8.32 -4.63 -16.05
C PHE A 98 9.20 -4.94 -17.27
N ALA A 99 9.77 -6.15 -17.34
CA ALA A 99 10.51 -6.56 -18.53
C ALA A 99 9.61 -6.62 -19.78
N ALA A 100 8.32 -6.92 -19.62
CA ALA A 100 7.36 -6.92 -20.73
C ALA A 100 6.82 -5.51 -21.06
N LEU A 101 6.47 -4.72 -20.03
CA LEU A 101 5.77 -3.44 -20.21
C LEU A 101 6.70 -2.24 -20.39
N ALA A 102 7.91 -2.29 -19.83
CA ALA A 102 8.86 -1.19 -19.82
C ALA A 102 10.32 -1.69 -20.01
N PRO A 103 10.63 -2.48 -21.06
CA PRO A 103 11.93 -3.16 -21.22
C PRO A 103 13.15 -2.25 -21.30
N GLY A 104 12.96 -0.95 -21.57
CA GLY A 104 14.03 0.05 -21.62
C GLY A 104 14.19 0.86 -20.33
N TYR A 105 13.55 0.50 -19.22
CA TYR A 105 13.65 1.21 -17.95
C TYR A 105 14.20 0.31 -16.85
N ASP A 106 15.00 0.89 -15.95
CA ASP A 106 15.33 0.23 -14.70
C ASP A 106 14.11 0.23 -13.78
N LEU A 107 13.85 -0.89 -13.12
CA LEU A 107 12.88 -0.95 -12.03
C LEU A 107 13.60 -0.67 -10.72
N LEU A 108 13.20 0.38 -10.01
CA LEU A 108 13.59 0.65 -8.63
C LEU A 108 12.41 0.37 -7.72
N THR A 109 12.64 -0.25 -6.57
CA THR A 109 11.63 -0.43 -5.55
C THR A 109 12.28 -0.52 -4.19
N PHE A 110 11.50 -0.31 -3.13
CA PHE A 110 11.95 -0.48 -1.76
C PHE A 110 10.78 -0.91 -0.88
N ASP A 111 11.08 -1.52 0.26
CA ASP A 111 10.09 -1.72 1.31
C ASP A 111 9.96 -0.41 2.11
N GLN A 112 8.75 0.10 2.29
CA GLN A 112 8.53 1.33 3.06
C GLN A 112 8.93 1.14 4.53
N ARG A 113 9.27 2.22 5.24
CA ARG A 113 9.66 2.17 6.66
C ARG A 113 8.66 1.35 7.48
N GLY A 114 9.16 0.39 8.26
CA GLY A 114 8.33 -0.46 9.10
C GLY A 114 7.71 -1.66 8.40
N THR A 115 8.02 -1.90 7.13
CA THR A 115 7.43 -2.97 6.30
C THR A 115 8.51 -3.90 5.73
N GLY A 116 8.14 -5.13 5.38
CA GLY A 116 9.03 -6.08 4.71
C GLY A 116 10.40 -6.24 5.40
N ARG A 117 11.46 -5.90 4.67
CA ARG A 117 12.85 -5.92 5.14
C ARG A 117 13.35 -4.57 5.65
N SER A 118 12.51 -3.54 5.63
CA SER A 118 12.87 -2.17 6.04
C SER A 118 12.51 -1.89 7.50
N SER A 119 13.40 -2.27 8.42
CA SER A 119 13.20 -2.15 9.88
C SER A 119 11.74 -2.49 10.30
N PRO A 120 11.26 -3.72 10.03
CA PRO A 120 9.85 -4.05 10.13
C PRO A 120 9.28 -3.84 11.54
N LEU A 121 8.06 -3.30 11.62
CA LEU A 121 7.35 -3.14 12.88
C LEU A 121 7.05 -4.51 13.49
N PHE A 122 7.43 -4.70 14.75
CA PHE A 122 7.17 -5.94 15.47
C PHE A 122 6.09 -5.73 16.53
N CYS A 123 4.87 -6.14 16.20
CA CYS A 123 3.72 -6.10 17.11
C CYS A 123 3.07 -7.48 17.27
N PRO A 124 3.60 -8.34 18.17
CA PRO A 124 3.04 -9.68 18.43
C PRO A 124 1.58 -9.66 18.86
N SER A 125 1.12 -8.57 19.47
CA SER A 125 -0.26 -8.38 19.89
C SER A 125 -1.25 -8.52 18.73
N LEU A 126 -0.84 -8.19 17.50
CA LEU A 126 -1.68 -8.32 16.30
C LEU A 126 -1.95 -9.79 15.91
N ARG A 127 -1.18 -10.73 16.44
CA ARG A 127 -1.37 -12.19 16.22
C ARG A 127 -2.10 -12.86 17.39
N GLY A 128 -2.33 -12.14 18.48
CA GLY A 128 -2.96 -12.65 19.69
C GLY A 128 -4.47 -12.41 19.73
N PRO A 129 -5.18 -13.11 20.62
CA PRO A 129 -6.60 -12.84 20.84
C PRO A 129 -6.81 -11.44 21.44
N GLY A 130 -7.87 -10.76 21.04
CA GLY A 130 -8.26 -9.47 21.59
C GLY A 130 -9.14 -8.67 20.64
N SER A 131 -9.77 -7.62 21.17
CA SER A 131 -10.40 -6.60 20.32
C SER A 131 -9.34 -5.81 19.56
N GLU A 132 -9.70 -5.28 18.38
CA GLU A 132 -8.84 -4.38 17.59
C GLU A 132 -8.25 -3.26 18.45
N THR A 133 -9.09 -2.58 19.23
CA THR A 133 -8.67 -1.50 20.14
C THR A 133 -7.58 -1.96 21.11
N THR A 134 -7.74 -3.14 21.72
CA THR A 134 -6.76 -3.67 22.67
C THR A 134 -5.44 -4.05 22.00
N VAL A 135 -5.50 -4.72 20.84
CA VAL A 135 -4.29 -5.17 20.15
C VAL A 135 -3.50 -4.00 19.56
N PHE A 136 -4.19 -2.96 19.07
CA PHE A 136 -3.57 -1.72 18.57
C PHE A 136 -2.99 -0.88 19.71
N ALA A 137 -3.68 -0.75 20.85
CA ALA A 137 -3.14 -0.04 22.01
C ALA A 137 -1.85 -0.68 22.52
N ARG A 138 -1.79 -2.02 22.59
CA ARG A 138 -0.56 -2.77 22.96
C ARG A 138 0.56 -2.57 21.95
N CYS A 139 0.25 -2.57 20.65
CA CYS A 139 1.24 -2.28 19.61
C CYS A 139 1.76 -0.83 19.76
N GLY A 140 0.88 0.14 19.94
CA GLY A 140 1.25 1.54 20.16
C GLY A 140 2.13 1.74 21.40
N ALA A 141 1.82 1.08 22.51
CA ALA A 141 2.64 1.11 23.73
C ALA A 141 4.04 0.51 23.49
N ARG A 142 4.11 -0.61 22.75
CA ARG A 142 5.38 -1.25 22.40
C ARG A 142 6.26 -0.37 21.50
N LEU A 143 5.66 0.32 20.54
CA LEU A 143 6.38 1.23 19.64
C LEU A 143 6.77 2.54 20.33
N GLY A 144 6.09 2.91 21.42
CA GLY A 144 6.40 4.11 22.19
C GLY A 144 6.35 5.38 21.32
N PRO A 145 7.26 6.35 21.53
CA PRO A 145 7.34 7.56 20.70
C PRO A 145 7.58 7.29 19.21
N ALA A 146 8.28 6.20 18.87
CA ALA A 146 8.61 5.85 17.48
C ALA A 146 7.37 5.65 16.60
N ARG A 147 6.21 5.28 17.18
CA ARG A 147 4.94 5.13 16.45
C ARG A 147 4.54 6.39 15.68
N GLY A 148 5.04 7.56 16.09
CA GLY A 148 4.78 8.84 15.45
C GLY A 148 5.45 9.01 14.08
N PHE A 149 6.40 8.16 13.71
CA PHE A 149 7.29 8.36 12.55
C PHE A 149 7.17 7.27 11.48
N TYR A 150 6.03 6.58 11.43
CA TYR A 150 5.69 5.62 10.38
C TYR A 150 4.51 6.14 9.53
N ARG A 151 4.44 7.47 9.34
CA ARG A 151 3.37 8.10 8.56
C ARG A 151 3.71 8.09 7.07
N THR A 152 2.70 8.36 6.23
CA THR A 152 2.90 8.54 4.79
C THR A 152 3.90 9.65 4.49
N SER A 153 3.83 10.78 5.22
CA SER A 153 4.78 11.89 5.08
C SER A 153 6.23 11.50 5.34
N ASP A 154 6.46 10.59 6.30
CA ASP A 154 7.81 10.11 6.60
C ASP A 154 8.34 9.19 5.49
N SER A 155 7.46 8.38 4.90
CA SER A 155 7.77 7.53 3.74
C SER A 155 8.01 8.34 2.46
N VAL A 156 7.33 9.47 2.30
CA VAL A 156 7.55 10.42 1.19
C VAL A 156 8.98 10.97 1.22
N ASP A 157 9.49 11.31 2.40
CA ASP A 157 10.86 11.80 2.54
C ASP A 157 11.89 10.66 2.40
N ASP A 158 11.49 9.41 2.66
CA ASP A 158 12.32 8.23 2.40
C ASP A 158 12.48 7.99 0.90
N ILE A 159 11.43 8.19 0.11
CA ILE A 159 11.51 8.11 -1.35
C ILE A 159 12.55 9.10 -1.88
N GLU A 160 12.58 10.31 -1.33
CA GLU A 160 13.58 11.30 -1.74
C GLU A 160 15.01 10.84 -1.40
N ALA A 161 15.23 10.31 -0.21
CA ALA A 161 16.53 9.76 0.17
C ALA A 161 16.94 8.58 -0.73
N VAL A 162 16.00 7.69 -1.08
CA VAL A 162 16.23 6.57 -2.00
C VAL A 162 16.54 7.06 -3.43
N ARG A 163 15.84 8.07 -3.93
CA ARG A 163 16.12 8.67 -5.24
C ARG A 163 17.50 9.31 -5.28
N GLN A 164 17.84 10.09 -4.26
CA GLN A 164 19.14 10.76 -4.16
C GLN A 164 20.29 9.76 -4.03
N SER A 165 20.10 8.66 -3.29
CA SER A 165 21.16 7.67 -3.09
C SER A 165 21.56 6.92 -4.37
N ILE A 166 20.65 6.81 -5.35
CA ILE A 166 20.95 6.26 -6.67
C ILE A 166 21.42 7.32 -7.68
N GLY A 167 21.53 8.58 -7.27
CA GLY A 167 22.00 9.69 -8.12
C GLY A 167 21.05 10.05 -9.28
N SER A 168 19.79 9.59 -9.26
CA SER A 168 18.86 9.83 -10.36
C SER A 168 18.22 11.20 -10.22
N PRO A 169 18.36 12.14 -11.18
CA PRO A 169 17.79 13.49 -11.06
C PRO A 169 16.26 13.46 -10.98
N GLN A 170 15.63 12.52 -11.69
CA GLN A 170 14.20 12.27 -11.64
C GLN A 170 13.91 10.77 -11.68
N VAL A 171 12.73 10.37 -11.24
CA VAL A 171 12.19 9.00 -11.43
C VAL A 171 10.83 9.06 -12.12
N GLY A 172 10.47 8.01 -12.85
CA GLY A 172 9.07 7.74 -13.16
C GLY A 172 8.42 7.05 -11.96
N LEU A 173 7.15 7.33 -11.68
CA LEU A 173 6.42 6.68 -10.59
C LEU A 173 5.39 5.70 -11.13
N LEU A 174 5.35 4.50 -10.55
CA LEU A 174 4.19 3.61 -10.61
C LEU A 174 3.73 3.31 -9.18
N GLY A 175 2.59 3.87 -8.77
CA GLY A 175 2.01 3.64 -7.45
C GLY A 175 0.74 2.81 -7.54
N VAL A 176 0.66 1.72 -6.78
CA VAL A 176 -0.53 0.84 -6.73
C VAL A 176 -1.24 1.00 -5.40
N SER A 177 -2.57 1.18 -5.42
CA SER A 177 -3.38 1.24 -4.19
C SER A 177 -2.88 2.33 -3.23
N TYR A 178 -2.49 1.98 -2.00
CA TYR A 178 -1.86 2.91 -1.05
C TYR A 178 -0.58 3.56 -1.61
N GLY A 179 0.20 2.85 -2.42
CA GLY A 179 1.36 3.40 -3.14
C GLY A 179 0.99 4.57 -4.07
N GLY A 180 -0.26 4.61 -4.55
CA GLY A 180 -0.78 5.76 -5.29
C GLY A 180 -0.95 7.02 -4.43
N ARG A 181 -1.40 6.87 -3.18
CA ARG A 181 -1.41 7.98 -2.21
C ARG A 181 0.00 8.46 -1.91
N VAL A 182 0.91 7.52 -1.62
CA VAL A 182 2.32 7.84 -1.33
C VAL A 182 2.96 8.59 -2.52
N GLY A 183 2.77 8.09 -3.74
CA GLY A 183 3.27 8.73 -4.95
C GLY A 183 2.69 10.12 -5.19
N GLY A 184 1.39 10.30 -4.94
CA GLY A 184 0.74 11.61 -5.03
C GLY A 184 1.25 12.61 -3.99
N GLU A 185 1.46 12.18 -2.74
CA GLU A 185 2.08 13.02 -1.70
C GLU A 185 3.55 13.34 -2.05
N TYR A 186 4.29 12.41 -2.66
CA TYR A 186 5.67 12.63 -3.11
C TYR A 186 5.76 13.70 -4.22
N VAL A 187 4.92 13.63 -5.26
CA VAL A 187 4.88 14.65 -6.32
C VAL A 187 4.50 16.03 -5.75
N ARG A 188 3.59 16.09 -4.77
CA ARG A 188 3.22 17.36 -4.12
C ARG A 188 4.39 18.00 -3.38
N ARG A 189 5.24 17.19 -2.73
CA ARG A 189 6.37 17.68 -1.93
C ARG A 189 7.64 17.91 -2.77
N TYR A 190 7.88 17.07 -3.77
CA TYR A 190 9.09 17.07 -4.61
C TYR A 190 8.73 17.09 -6.11
N PRO A 191 8.04 18.13 -6.62
CA PRO A 191 7.50 18.14 -7.98
C PRO A 191 8.60 18.05 -9.06
N GLY A 192 9.80 18.57 -8.79
CA GLY A 192 10.94 18.50 -9.70
C GLY A 192 11.61 17.12 -9.79
N ALA A 193 11.29 16.18 -8.90
CA ALA A 193 11.92 14.86 -8.81
C ALA A 193 11.19 13.78 -9.62
N VAL A 194 10.06 14.11 -10.26
CA VAL A 194 9.21 13.14 -10.95
C VAL A 194 9.07 13.49 -12.43
N SER A 195 9.48 12.57 -13.29
CA SER A 195 9.44 12.75 -14.75
C SER A 195 8.09 12.38 -15.37
N ARG A 196 7.42 11.39 -14.78
CA ARG A 196 6.16 10.80 -15.25
C ARG A 196 5.52 10.01 -14.11
N MET A 197 4.20 9.84 -14.13
CA MET A 197 3.48 9.13 -13.07
C MET A 197 2.31 8.32 -13.62
N VAL A 198 2.20 7.08 -13.17
CA VAL A 198 1.02 6.22 -13.32
C VAL A 198 0.56 5.82 -11.92
N LEU A 199 -0.71 6.06 -11.63
CA LEU A 199 -1.35 5.62 -10.39
C LEU A 199 -2.41 4.59 -10.73
N ASP A 200 -2.18 3.34 -10.35
CA ASP A 200 -3.14 2.25 -10.57
C ASP A 200 -3.99 2.04 -9.32
N SER A 201 -5.29 2.25 -9.48
CA SER A 201 -6.29 2.09 -8.43
C SER A 201 -5.93 2.84 -7.13
N PRO A 202 -5.57 4.14 -7.20
CA PRO A 202 -4.98 4.85 -6.07
C PRO A 202 -5.94 5.03 -4.90
N SER A 203 -5.40 4.94 -3.69
CA SER A 203 -6.04 5.54 -2.52
C SER A 203 -5.98 7.07 -2.62
N THR A 204 -7.03 7.76 -2.17
CA THR A 204 -7.08 9.23 -2.23
C THR A 204 -6.09 9.86 -1.25
N LEU A 205 -5.70 11.13 -1.50
CA LEU A 205 -4.79 11.87 -0.63
C LEU A 205 -5.45 12.21 0.72
N GLU A 206 -6.76 12.36 0.71
CA GLU A 206 -7.63 12.60 1.86
C GLU A 206 -7.76 11.35 2.74
N GLY A 207 -7.29 10.19 2.25
CA GLY A 207 -7.33 8.90 2.93
C GLY A 207 -8.47 8.02 2.45
N THR A 208 -8.84 7.03 3.28
CA THR A 208 -9.91 6.10 2.96
C THR A 208 -11.22 6.64 3.51
N ASP A 209 -12.23 6.77 2.67
CA ASP A 209 -13.61 7.03 3.10
C ASP A 209 -14.05 5.92 4.08
N PRO A 210 -14.35 6.23 5.35
CA PRO A 210 -14.67 5.22 6.36
C PRO A 210 -15.94 4.43 6.02
N PHE A 211 -16.83 4.99 5.19
CA PHE A 211 -18.05 4.32 4.75
C PHE A 211 -17.89 3.62 3.40
N THR A 212 -16.79 3.86 2.68
CA THR A 212 -16.52 3.35 1.34
C THR A 212 -17.69 3.57 0.37
N VAL A 213 -18.31 4.74 0.41
CA VAL A 213 -19.54 5.09 -0.32
C VAL A 213 -19.39 4.78 -1.81
N SER A 214 -18.25 5.11 -2.41
CA SER A 214 -17.96 4.82 -3.82
C SER A 214 -18.04 3.31 -4.13
N ARG A 215 -17.48 2.46 -3.26
CA ARG A 215 -17.60 1.00 -3.37
C ARG A 215 -19.06 0.58 -3.23
N GLN A 216 -19.78 1.08 -2.24
CA GLN A 216 -21.19 0.72 -2.03
C GLN A 216 -22.06 1.06 -3.25
N GLN A 217 -21.81 2.21 -3.87
CA GLN A 217 -22.49 2.62 -5.10
C GLN A 217 -22.10 1.75 -6.32
N ALA A 218 -20.85 1.28 -6.37
CA ALA A 218 -20.36 0.46 -7.48
C ALA A 218 -20.83 -1.00 -7.43
N VAL A 219 -20.96 -1.61 -6.25
CA VAL A 219 -21.26 -3.04 -6.08
C VAL A 219 -22.47 -3.51 -6.91
N PRO A 220 -23.64 -2.83 -6.92
CA PRO A 220 -24.76 -3.27 -7.75
C PRO A 220 -24.44 -3.30 -9.25
N ARG A 221 -23.62 -2.37 -9.75
CA ARG A 221 -23.20 -2.33 -11.16
C ARG A 221 -22.25 -3.49 -11.47
N VAL A 222 -21.30 -3.77 -10.59
CA VAL A 222 -20.36 -4.90 -10.73
C VAL A 222 -21.10 -6.25 -10.71
N LEU A 223 -22.04 -6.44 -9.79
CA LEU A 223 -22.87 -7.65 -9.75
C LEU A 223 -23.71 -7.83 -11.03
N ARG A 224 -24.20 -6.74 -11.61
CA ARG A 224 -24.90 -6.78 -12.90
C ARG A 224 -23.98 -7.10 -14.07
N SER A 225 -22.73 -6.61 -14.07
CA SER A 225 -21.79 -6.89 -15.16
C SER A 225 -21.34 -8.36 -15.18
N ILE A 226 -21.14 -8.97 -14.01
CA ILE A 226 -20.82 -10.41 -13.91
C ILE A 226 -21.98 -11.24 -14.49
N CYS A 227 -23.22 -10.86 -14.17
CA CYS A 227 -24.43 -11.51 -14.68
C CYS A 227 -24.90 -10.97 -16.04
N GLY A 228 -24.02 -10.31 -16.80
CA GLY A 228 -24.30 -9.78 -18.12
C GLY A 228 -24.77 -10.86 -19.11
N ARG A 229 -25.50 -10.45 -20.16
CA ARG A 229 -26.02 -11.36 -21.21
C ARG A 229 -26.81 -12.57 -20.68
N ARG A 230 -27.50 -12.41 -19.54
CA ARG A 230 -28.35 -13.46 -18.93
C ARG A 230 -27.57 -14.68 -18.40
N SER A 231 -26.24 -14.58 -18.23
CA SER A 231 -25.36 -15.68 -17.80
C SER A 231 -25.77 -16.34 -16.46
N CYS A 232 -26.35 -15.57 -15.54
CA CYS A 232 -26.77 -16.06 -14.22
C CYS A 232 -28.23 -16.54 -14.14
N ARG A 233 -29.01 -16.53 -15.24
CA ARG A 233 -30.47 -16.75 -15.20
C ARG A 233 -30.90 -18.09 -14.61
N SER A 234 -30.05 -19.10 -14.67
CA SER A 234 -30.34 -20.44 -14.13
C SER A 234 -30.45 -20.45 -12.60
N PHE A 235 -29.85 -19.49 -11.89
CA PHE A 235 -29.82 -19.49 -10.43
C PHE A 235 -30.19 -18.15 -9.76
N THR A 236 -30.18 -17.03 -10.49
CA THR A 236 -30.65 -15.73 -9.98
C THR A 236 -31.29 -14.85 -11.06
N ARG A 237 -32.30 -14.07 -10.64
CA ARG A 237 -32.88 -12.99 -11.47
C ARG A 237 -32.15 -11.66 -11.30
N SER A 238 -31.49 -11.45 -10.16
CA SER A 238 -30.76 -10.22 -9.84
C SER A 238 -29.84 -10.44 -8.65
N SER A 239 -28.54 -10.57 -8.92
CA SER A 239 -27.53 -10.73 -7.86
C SER A 239 -27.48 -9.53 -6.92
N ALA A 240 -27.69 -8.31 -7.42
CA ALA A 240 -27.80 -7.12 -6.57
C ALA A 240 -29.01 -7.19 -5.60
N SER A 241 -30.15 -7.74 -6.05
CA SER A 241 -31.27 -7.98 -5.15
C SER A 241 -30.98 -9.09 -4.14
N ASP A 242 -30.25 -10.12 -4.53
CA ASP A 242 -29.84 -11.20 -3.62
C ASP A 242 -28.95 -10.65 -2.51
N LEU A 243 -27.95 -9.83 -2.85
CA LEU A 243 -27.09 -9.14 -1.88
C LEU A 243 -27.91 -8.34 -0.86
N ARG A 244 -28.88 -7.54 -1.32
CA ARG A 244 -29.73 -6.74 -0.43
C ARG A 244 -30.56 -7.61 0.52
N VAL A 245 -31.10 -8.74 0.04
CA VAL A 245 -31.91 -9.65 0.87
C VAL A 245 -31.03 -10.36 1.90
N VAL A 246 -29.87 -10.86 1.48
CA VAL A 246 -28.90 -11.52 2.37
C VAL A 246 -28.40 -10.53 3.43
N GLY A 247 -28.02 -9.31 3.02
CA GLY A 247 -27.57 -8.25 3.93
C GLY A 247 -28.62 -7.90 4.99
N ARG A 248 -29.89 -7.71 4.60
CA ARG A 248 -30.99 -7.45 5.56
C ARG A 248 -31.22 -8.60 6.54
N ARG A 249 -31.01 -9.85 6.10
CA ARG A 249 -31.10 -11.03 6.98
C ARG A 249 -29.94 -11.04 7.98
N LEU A 250 -28.72 -10.83 7.48
CA LEU A 250 -27.49 -10.83 8.29
C LEU A 250 -27.42 -9.67 9.27
N ALA A 251 -28.02 -8.53 8.96
CA ALA A 251 -28.17 -7.41 9.90
C ALA A 251 -29.01 -7.75 11.13
N ARG A 252 -29.89 -8.76 11.04
CA ARG A 252 -30.74 -9.22 12.15
C ARG A 252 -30.17 -10.43 12.86
N LYS A 253 -29.58 -11.37 12.11
CA LYS A 253 -29.11 -12.64 12.65
C LYS A 253 -28.01 -13.23 11.77
N SER A 254 -26.89 -13.59 12.37
CA SER A 254 -25.82 -14.32 11.68
C SER A 254 -26.32 -15.66 11.15
N LEU A 255 -25.85 -16.02 9.96
CA LEU A 255 -26.02 -17.36 9.41
C LEU A 255 -25.14 -18.34 10.19
N ARG A 256 -25.69 -19.52 10.47
CA ARG A 256 -24.96 -20.66 11.01
C ARG A 256 -24.89 -21.71 9.91
N THR A 257 -23.68 -22.06 9.49
CA THR A 257 -23.47 -23.09 8.45
C THR A 257 -22.29 -23.99 8.84
N SER A 258 -22.10 -25.07 8.10
CA SER A 258 -20.99 -26.02 8.30
C SER A 258 -20.10 -26.03 7.07
N LEU A 259 -18.79 -25.88 7.28
CA LEU A 259 -17.78 -26.02 6.23
C LEU A 259 -17.13 -27.39 6.30
N ILE A 260 -16.72 -27.92 5.14
CA ILE A 260 -15.85 -29.08 5.05
C ILE A 260 -14.41 -28.58 5.00
N THR A 261 -13.56 -29.06 5.90
CA THR A 261 -12.14 -28.72 5.91
C THR A 261 -11.40 -29.49 4.81
N PRO A 262 -10.19 -29.05 4.42
CA PRO A 262 -9.36 -29.81 3.47
C PRO A 262 -9.08 -31.26 3.92
N ARG A 263 -9.21 -31.56 5.21
CA ARG A 263 -9.05 -32.90 5.80
C ARG A 263 -10.37 -33.69 5.90
N GLY A 264 -11.45 -33.20 5.29
CA GLY A 264 -12.78 -33.84 5.28
C GLY A 264 -13.63 -33.63 6.55
N GLY A 265 -13.11 -32.93 7.56
CA GLY A 265 -13.84 -32.65 8.81
C GLY A 265 -14.91 -31.57 8.64
N ARG A 266 -15.95 -31.56 9.50
CA ARG A 266 -16.97 -30.51 9.52
C ARG A 266 -16.68 -29.48 10.60
N VAL A 267 -16.65 -28.20 10.23
CA VAL A 267 -16.50 -27.07 11.17
C VAL A 267 -17.72 -26.18 11.08
N LYS A 268 -18.35 -25.91 12.23
CA LYS A 268 -19.46 -24.95 12.31
C LYS A 268 -18.91 -23.54 12.27
N VAL A 269 -19.44 -22.71 11.38
CA VAL A 269 -19.06 -21.31 11.24
C VAL A 269 -20.26 -20.40 11.42
N ARG A 270 -19.99 -19.22 11.97
CA ARG A 270 -20.94 -18.12 12.08
C ARG A 270 -20.53 -17.07 11.07
N PHE A 271 -21.47 -16.67 10.22
CA PHE A 271 -21.25 -15.66 9.19
C PHE A 271 -22.24 -14.51 9.41
N GLY A 272 -21.72 -13.33 9.75
CA GLY A 272 -22.45 -12.11 10.07
C GLY A 272 -22.40 -11.06 8.95
N ILE A 273 -22.96 -9.88 9.25
CA ILE A 273 -22.99 -8.77 8.29
C ILE A 273 -21.59 -8.21 7.99
N SER A 274 -20.70 -8.17 8.99
CA SER A 274 -19.31 -7.74 8.81
C SER A 274 -18.54 -8.70 7.89
N ASP A 275 -18.81 -10.01 7.99
CA ASP A 275 -18.21 -11.02 7.11
C ASP A 275 -18.69 -10.85 5.66
N LEU A 276 -19.99 -10.56 5.45
CA LEU A 276 -20.50 -10.26 4.11
C LEU A 276 -19.82 -9.03 3.52
N TYR A 277 -19.64 -7.98 4.32
CA TYR A 277 -18.98 -6.76 3.87
C TYR A 277 -17.52 -7.03 3.48
N ALA A 278 -16.78 -7.72 4.33
CA ALA A 278 -15.40 -8.12 4.05
C ALA A 278 -15.30 -9.00 2.80
N LEU A 279 -16.18 -9.99 2.67
CA LEU A 279 -16.25 -10.89 1.51
C LEU A 279 -16.47 -10.12 0.21
N VAL A 280 -17.45 -9.20 0.17
CA VAL A 280 -17.72 -8.39 -1.03
C VAL A 280 -16.52 -7.52 -1.40
N ALA A 281 -15.78 -7.01 -0.41
CA ALA A 281 -14.57 -6.23 -0.65
C ALA A 281 -13.41 -7.09 -1.17
N LEU A 282 -13.18 -8.27 -0.57
CA LEU A 282 -12.08 -9.17 -0.92
C LEU A 282 -12.29 -9.87 -2.27
N THR A 283 -13.52 -10.30 -2.55
CA THR A 283 -13.86 -10.89 -3.86
C THR A 283 -13.71 -9.90 -5.01
N ASP A 284 -13.72 -8.59 -4.75
CA ASP A 284 -13.40 -7.61 -5.79
C ASP A 284 -11.90 -7.50 -6.09
N LEU A 285 -11.02 -8.15 -5.32
CA LEU A 285 -9.59 -8.22 -5.61
C LEU A 285 -9.21 -9.52 -6.34
N ASP A 286 -10.08 -10.52 -6.33
CA ASP A 286 -9.86 -11.83 -6.95
C ASP A 286 -10.88 -12.11 -8.07
N PRO A 287 -10.47 -12.20 -9.35
CA PRO A 287 -11.38 -12.48 -10.46
C PRO A 287 -12.21 -13.75 -10.28
N VAL A 288 -11.67 -14.79 -9.64
CA VAL A 288 -12.36 -16.07 -9.44
C VAL A 288 -13.46 -15.92 -8.40
N GLY A 289 -13.13 -15.39 -7.22
CA GLY A 289 -14.09 -15.07 -6.16
C GLY A 289 -15.16 -14.10 -6.64
N ARG A 290 -14.79 -13.07 -7.42
CA ARG A 290 -15.73 -12.14 -8.05
C ARG A 290 -16.77 -12.89 -8.90
N ALA A 291 -16.34 -13.83 -9.73
CA ALA A 291 -17.22 -14.59 -10.61
C ALA A 291 -18.16 -15.54 -9.85
N GLN A 292 -17.74 -16.03 -8.67
CA GLN A 292 -18.53 -16.93 -7.84
C GLN A 292 -19.57 -16.22 -6.96
N LEU A 293 -19.35 -14.95 -6.63
CA LEU A 293 -20.18 -14.18 -5.71
C LEU A 293 -21.69 -14.20 -6.04
N PRO A 294 -22.15 -14.07 -7.30
CA PRO A 294 -23.57 -14.17 -7.61
C PRO A 294 -24.22 -15.50 -7.22
N GLY A 295 -23.52 -16.61 -7.42
CA GLY A 295 -23.99 -17.94 -7.05
C GLY A 295 -24.07 -18.10 -5.53
N ALA A 296 -23.05 -17.62 -4.82
CA ALA A 296 -23.01 -17.65 -3.36
C ALA A 296 -24.14 -16.82 -2.73
N LEU A 297 -24.41 -15.62 -3.26
CA LEU A 297 -25.53 -14.77 -2.84
C LEU A 297 -26.89 -15.43 -3.10
N ALA A 298 -27.06 -16.07 -4.25
CA ALA A 298 -28.31 -16.76 -4.60
C ALA A 298 -28.58 -17.97 -3.67
N ALA A 299 -27.55 -18.74 -3.32
CA ALA A 299 -27.63 -19.84 -2.35
C ALA A 299 -27.99 -19.32 -0.95
N ALA A 300 -27.30 -18.28 -0.49
CA ALA A 300 -27.54 -17.68 0.81
C ALA A 300 -28.93 -17.07 0.95
N ARG A 301 -29.48 -16.48 -0.13
CA ARG A 301 -30.87 -16.03 -0.17
C ARG A 301 -31.85 -17.16 0.13
N ARG A 302 -31.60 -18.36 -0.39
CA ARG A 302 -32.38 -19.59 -0.13
C ARG A 302 -32.09 -20.24 1.23
N GLY A 303 -31.14 -19.71 2.00
CA GLY A 303 -30.81 -20.18 3.35
C GLY A 303 -29.50 -20.95 3.44
N ASP A 304 -28.85 -21.27 2.32
CA ASP A 304 -27.56 -21.94 2.31
C ASP A 304 -26.40 -20.94 2.31
N GLY A 305 -25.86 -20.68 3.50
CA GLY A 305 -24.71 -19.79 3.68
C GLY A 305 -23.35 -20.44 3.42
N ALA A 306 -23.28 -21.74 3.10
CA ALA A 306 -21.99 -22.44 2.99
C ALA A 306 -21.11 -21.89 1.87
N ALA A 307 -21.72 -21.43 0.77
CA ALA A 307 -20.97 -20.80 -0.33
C ALA A 307 -20.34 -19.46 0.08
N LEU A 308 -21.06 -18.62 0.84
CA LEU A 308 -20.49 -17.34 1.34
C LEU A 308 -19.40 -17.58 2.37
N ALA A 309 -19.56 -18.59 3.23
CA ALA A 309 -18.59 -18.87 4.27
C ALA A 309 -17.32 -19.62 3.77
N ARG A 310 -17.31 -20.06 2.51
CA ARG A 310 -16.10 -20.64 1.85
C ARG A 310 -15.33 -19.63 0.99
N ALA A 311 -16.02 -18.59 0.54
CA ALA A 311 -15.52 -17.63 -0.43
C ALA A 311 -14.58 -16.61 0.22
#